data_AF-A0A2I0QL82-F1
#
_entry.id   AF-A0A2I0QL82-F1
#
_cell.length_a   1.000
_cell.length_b   1.000
_cell.length_c   1.000
_cell.angle_alpha   90.00
_cell.angle_beta   90.00
_cell.angle_gamma   90.00
#
_symmetry.space_group_name_H-M   'P 1'
#
loop_
_entity.id
_entity.type
_entity.pdbx_description
1 polymer ?
#
loop_
_entity_poly.entity_id
_entity_poly.type
_entity_poly.pdbx_seq_one_letter_code
_entity_poly.pdbx_strand_id
1 'polypeptide(L)'
;MKNNKNNNSTNNYYNKPTEEIFSSLSTNSKGLTDEEAKLRLKKYGYNELKIKKRSPLIRFLLQFHNPLIYVLLRGYSYLAVRFSKCNRRVYSGRKSRISNRSAEKDDSS
;
A
#
# COMPACT_ATOMS: atom_id res chain seq x y z
N MET A 1 -6.58 41.43 15.07
CA MET A 1 -5.36 41.04 14.34
C MET A 1 -5.37 39.53 14.08
N LYS A 2 -5.48 39.16 12.80
CA LYS A 2 -5.02 37.93 12.09
C LYS A 2 -6.00 37.61 10.94
N ASN A 3 -5.95 38.43 9.88
CA ASN A 3 -6.61 38.09 8.62
C ASN A 3 -5.74 37.06 7.92
N ASN A 4 -6.10 35.79 8.12
CA ASN A 4 -5.47 34.64 7.49
C ASN A 4 -5.73 34.68 5.97
N LYS A 5 -4.78 35.27 5.22
CA LYS A 5 -4.74 35.17 3.76
C LYS A 5 -4.30 33.75 3.39
N ASN A 6 -5.28 32.88 3.25
CA ASN A 6 -5.12 31.59 2.59
C ASN A 6 -4.82 31.86 1.11
N ASN A 7 -3.54 31.86 0.75
CA ASN A 7 -3.04 32.09 -0.62
C ASN A 7 -3.26 30.87 -1.52
N ASN A 8 -4.51 30.43 -1.65
CA ASN A 8 -4.88 29.49 -2.71
C ASN A 8 -5.28 30.33 -3.93
N SER A 9 -4.34 30.58 -4.84
CA SER A 9 -4.60 31.13 -6.19
C SER A 9 -5.52 30.19 -6.96
N THR A 10 -6.79 30.24 -6.60
CA THR A 10 -7.91 29.62 -7.30
C THR A 10 -8.40 30.70 -8.25
N ASN A 11 -8.11 30.55 -9.54
CA ASN A 11 -8.79 31.32 -10.57
C ASN A 11 -10.28 30.97 -10.47
N ASN A 12 -11.02 31.75 -9.68
CA ASN A 12 -12.45 31.55 -9.43
C ASN A 12 -13.25 31.98 -10.66
N TYR A 13 -13.22 31.14 -11.69
CA TYR A 13 -14.02 31.32 -12.91
C TYR A 13 -15.52 31.45 -12.61
N TYR A 14 -15.99 30.83 -11.53
CA TYR A 14 -17.39 30.86 -11.10
C TYR A 14 -17.83 32.19 -10.47
N ASN A 15 -16.90 33.10 -10.16
CA ASN A 15 -17.20 34.39 -9.53
C ASN A 15 -16.89 35.59 -10.46
N LYS A 16 -16.73 35.34 -11.76
CA LYS A 16 -16.43 36.36 -12.77
C LYS A 16 -17.63 36.64 -13.67
N PRO A 17 -17.78 37.86 -14.20
CA PRO A 17 -18.81 38.17 -15.17
C PRO A 17 -18.57 37.38 -16.46
N THR A 18 -19.66 37.04 -17.15
CA THR A 18 -19.63 36.19 -18.35
C THR A 18 -18.78 36.77 -19.47
N GLU A 19 -18.73 38.10 -19.64
CA GLU A 19 -17.89 38.73 -20.68
C GLU A 19 -16.38 38.49 -20.46
N GLU A 20 -15.93 38.49 -19.21
CA GLU A 20 -14.53 38.21 -18.86
C GLU A 20 -14.18 36.73 -19.07
N ILE A 21 -15.14 35.83 -18.80
CA ILE A 21 -14.99 34.39 -19.04
C ILE A 21 -14.91 34.11 -20.54
N PHE A 22 -15.81 34.70 -21.34
CA PHE A 22 -15.82 34.56 -22.79
C PHE A 22 -14.52 35.08 -23.42
N SER A 23 -14.02 36.23 -22.96
CA SER A 23 -12.73 36.79 -23.41
C SER A 23 -11.55 35.89 -23.04
N SER A 24 -11.51 35.39 -21.80
CA SER A 24 -10.39 34.56 -21.32
C SER A 24 -10.33 33.16 -21.93
N LEU A 25 -11.48 32.55 -22.24
CA LEU A 25 -11.56 31.23 -22.89
C LEU A 25 -11.65 31.32 -24.42
N SER A 26 -11.66 32.54 -24.97
CA SER A 26 -11.89 32.83 -26.40
C SER A 26 -13.11 32.08 -26.92
N THR A 27 -14.24 32.18 -26.22
CA THR A 27 -15.50 31.52 -26.60
C THR A 27 -16.60 32.57 -26.68
N ASN A 28 -17.65 32.29 -27.44
CA ASN A 28 -18.80 33.19 -27.56
C ASN A 28 -20.05 32.51 -26.98
N SER A 29 -21.10 33.29 -26.73
CA SER A 29 -22.42 32.81 -26.31
C SER A 29 -23.03 31.77 -27.26
N LYS A 30 -22.65 31.81 -28.55
CA LYS A 30 -23.05 30.84 -29.58
C LYS A 30 -22.22 29.54 -29.58
N GLY A 31 -21.25 29.41 -28.68
CA GLY A 31 -20.35 28.25 -28.61
C GLY A 31 -19.09 28.41 -29.47
N LEU A 32 -18.42 27.28 -29.74
CA LEU A 32 -17.27 27.19 -30.64
C LEU A 32 -17.72 26.73 -32.03
N THR A 33 -16.99 27.14 -33.05
CA THR A 33 -17.15 26.57 -34.40
C THR A 33 -16.53 25.16 -34.49
N ASP A 34 -17.00 24.33 -35.43
CA ASP A 34 -16.48 22.97 -35.63
C ASP A 34 -14.99 22.95 -35.98
N GLU A 35 -14.51 23.98 -36.69
CA GLU A 35 -13.09 24.13 -37.05
C GLU A 35 -12.23 24.44 -35.82
N GLU A 36 -12.66 25.39 -34.99
CA GLU A 36 -11.99 25.71 -33.73
C GLU A 36 -12.02 24.55 -32.74
N ALA A 37 -13.15 23.82 -32.69
CA ALA A 37 -13.28 22.63 -31.86
C ALA A 37 -12.27 21.54 -32.29
N LYS A 38 -12.11 21.28 -33.60
CA LYS A 38 -11.10 20.35 -34.13
C LYS A 38 -9.67 20.81 -33.84
N LEU A 39 -9.39 22.11 -33.98
CA LEU A 39 -8.07 22.67 -33.64
C LEU A 39 -7.76 22.52 -32.14
N ARG A 40 -8.72 22.81 -31.27
CA ARG A 40 -8.56 22.61 -29.82
C ARG A 40 -8.42 21.13 -29.46
N LEU A 41 -9.16 20.24 -30.11
CA LEU A 41 -9.04 18.80 -29.90
C LEU A 41 -7.66 18.26 -30.30
N LYS A 42 -7.07 18.76 -31.40
CA LYS A 42 -5.67 18.44 -31.76
C LYS A 42 -4.66 19.00 -30.76
N LYS A 43 -4.91 20.20 -30.20
CA LYS A 43 -4.00 20.89 -29.27
C LYS A 43 -4.02 20.32 -27.86
N TYR A 44 -5.21 20.05 -27.31
CA TYR A 44 -5.41 19.63 -25.92
C TYR A 44 -5.59 18.11 -25.78
N GLY A 45 -5.87 17.42 -26.88
CA GLY A 45 -6.20 16.00 -26.89
C GLY A 45 -7.63 15.73 -26.46
N TYR A 46 -8.01 14.45 -26.50
CA TYR A 46 -9.32 14.00 -26.02
C TYR A 46 -9.44 14.23 -24.51
N ASN A 47 -10.62 14.69 -24.07
CA ASN A 47 -10.96 14.86 -22.65
C ASN A 47 -11.22 13.50 -21.99
N GLU A 48 -10.21 12.64 -22.00
CA GLU A 48 -10.27 11.30 -21.43
C GLU A 48 -9.41 11.25 -20.17
N LEU A 49 -10.05 10.85 -19.07
CA LEU A 49 -9.36 10.58 -17.82
C LEU A 49 -8.50 9.32 -18.02
N LYS A 50 -7.18 9.49 -18.01
CA LYS A 50 -6.22 8.39 -18.07
C LYS A 50 -6.34 7.53 -16.80
N ILE A 51 -7.23 6.55 -16.84
CA ILE A 51 -7.31 5.53 -15.80
C ILE A 51 -6.04 4.69 -15.90
N LYS A 52 -5.10 4.91 -14.98
CA LYS A 52 -3.95 4.02 -14.82
C LYS A 52 -4.49 2.65 -14.41
N LYS A 53 -4.60 1.74 -15.38
CA LYS A 53 -4.93 0.33 -15.13
C LYS A 53 -3.78 -0.25 -14.30
N ARG A 54 -3.96 -0.33 -12.98
CA ARG A 54 -3.04 -1.10 -12.14
C ARG A 54 -3.24 -2.57 -12.46
N SER A 55 -2.15 -3.28 -12.72
CA SER A 55 -2.20 -4.71 -13.05
C SER A 55 -2.93 -5.47 -11.93
N PRO A 56 -3.82 -6.42 -12.28
CA PRO A 56 -4.63 -7.16 -11.29
C PRO A 56 -3.74 -7.90 -10.27
N LEU A 57 -2.56 -8.37 -10.71
CA LEU A 57 -1.55 -8.97 -9.84
C LEU A 57 -1.05 -8.00 -8.77
N ILE A 58 -0.73 -6.76 -9.14
CA ILE A 58 -0.25 -5.74 -8.18
C ILE A 58 -1.35 -5.42 -7.16
N ARG A 59 -2.62 -5.40 -7.59
CA ARG A 59 -3.77 -5.18 -6.71
C ARG A 59 -3.99 -6.36 -5.74
N PHE A 60 -3.76 -7.58 -6.20
CA PHE A 60 -3.78 -8.79 -5.36
C PHE A 60 -2.64 -8.79 -4.35
N LEU A 61 -1.40 -8.50 -4.76
CA LEU A 61 -0.26 -8.44 -3.83
C LEU A 61 -0.42 -7.33 -2.79
N LEU A 62 -1.00 -6.18 -3.15
CA LEU A 62 -1.23 -5.08 -2.20
C LEU A 62 -2.25 -5.46 -1.11
N GLN A 63 -3.19 -6.35 -1.42
CA GLN A 63 -4.15 -6.90 -0.44
C GLN A 63 -3.49 -7.87 0.56
N PHE A 64 -2.38 -8.52 0.17
CA PHE A 64 -1.64 -9.45 1.04
C PHE A 64 -0.58 -8.78 1.92
N HIS A 65 -0.22 -7.51 1.67
CA HIS A 65 0.62 -6.69 2.56
C HIS A 65 -0.17 -6.20 3.80
N ASN A 66 -0.88 -7.11 4.44
CA ASN A 66 -1.59 -6.81 5.68
C ASN A 66 -0.63 -6.96 6.87
N PRO A 67 -0.64 -6.02 7.83
CA PRO A 67 0.15 -6.10 9.07
C PRO A 67 0.06 -7.47 9.77
N LEU A 68 -1.08 -8.15 9.60
CA LEU A 68 -1.33 -9.52 10.07
C LEU A 68 -0.28 -10.53 9.60
N ILE A 69 0.14 -10.51 8.32
CA ILE A 69 1.15 -11.45 7.80
C ILE A 69 2.49 -11.25 8.53
N TYR A 70 2.88 -10.00 8.78
CA TYR A 70 4.13 -9.68 9.47
C TYR A 70 4.11 -10.13 10.94
N VAL A 71 2.98 -9.96 11.63
CA VAL A 71 2.81 -10.43 13.00
C VAL A 71 2.86 -11.95 13.06
N LEU A 72 2.22 -12.65 12.11
CA LEU A 72 2.21 -14.11 12.04
C LEU A 72 3.62 -14.69 11.80
N LEU A 73 4.37 -14.14 10.83
CA LEU A 73 5.73 -14.59 10.52
C LEU A 73 6.70 -14.31 11.66
N ARG A 74 6.58 -13.15 12.32
CA ARG A 74 7.41 -12.81 13.49
C ARG A 74 7.11 -13.77 14.66
N GLY A 75 5.84 -14.05 14.93
CA GLY A 75 5.43 -15.00 15.97
C GLY A 75 5.94 -16.42 15.70
N TYR A 76 5.76 -16.91 14.47
CA TYR A 76 6.22 -18.24 14.06
C TYR A 76 7.74 -18.38 14.17
N SER A 77 8.51 -17.43 13.63
CA SER A 77 9.97 -17.46 13.72
C SER A 77 10.46 -17.39 15.17
N TYR A 78 9.87 -16.54 16.00
CA TYR A 78 10.21 -16.44 17.42
C TYR A 78 9.90 -17.75 18.18
N LEU A 79 8.71 -18.33 17.97
CA LEU A 79 8.31 -19.60 18.58
C LEU A 79 9.22 -20.74 18.13
N ALA A 80 9.53 -20.83 16.83
CA ALA A 80 10.40 -21.86 16.28
C ALA A 80 11.83 -21.79 16.87
N VAL A 81 12.39 -20.59 17.00
CA VAL A 81 13.71 -20.37 17.60
C VAL A 81 13.71 -20.74 19.09
N ARG A 82 12.67 -20.35 19.84
CA ARG A 82 12.55 -20.68 21.28
C ARG A 82 12.26 -22.16 21.53
N PHE A 83 11.41 -22.78 20.73
CA PHE A 83 11.11 -24.21 20.79
C PHE A 83 12.36 -25.05 20.49
N SER A 84 13.11 -24.69 19.45
CA SER A 84 14.38 -25.35 19.12
C SER A 84 15.40 -25.28 20.26
N LYS A 85 15.42 -24.19 21.03
CA LYS A 85 16.33 -24.02 22.19
C LYS A 85 15.89 -24.85 23.40
N CYS A 86 14.58 -24.98 23.66
CA CYS A 86 14.06 -25.75 24.80
C CYS A 86 14.05 -27.27 24.54
N ASN A 87 13.61 -27.70 23.35
CA ASN A 87 13.56 -29.11 22.97
C ASN A 87 14.96 -29.76 22.97
N ARG A 88 15.99 -29.02 22.53
CA ARG A 88 17.39 -29.49 22.53
C ARG A 88 17.93 -29.74 23.96
N ARG A 89 17.45 -29.01 24.97
CA ARG A 89 17.85 -29.19 26.39
C ARG A 89 17.17 -30.39 27.05
N VAL A 90 15.93 -30.71 26.65
CA VAL A 90 15.19 -31.84 27.23
C VAL A 90 15.67 -33.19 26.66
N TYR A 91 16.12 -33.23 25.41
CA TYR A 91 16.68 -34.46 24.82
C TYR A 91 18.05 -34.84 25.40
N SER A 92 18.91 -33.86 25.71
CA SER A 92 20.22 -34.13 26.33
C SER A 92 20.12 -34.61 27.78
N GLY A 93 19.07 -34.22 28.52
CA GLY A 93 18.85 -34.63 29.91
C GLY A 93 18.24 -36.01 30.12
N ARG A 94 17.71 -36.67 29.07
CA ARG A 94 17.16 -38.04 29.17
C ARG A 94 18.20 -39.13 28.98
N LYS A 95 19.30 -38.85 28.28
CA LYS A 95 20.34 -39.85 27.96
C LYS A 95 21.16 -40.27 29.19
N SER A 96 21.38 -39.35 30.13
CA SER A 96 22.09 -39.61 31.38
C SER A 96 21.31 -40.50 32.37
N ARG A 97 19.97 -40.47 32.34
CA ARG A 97 19.14 -41.24 33.27
C ARG A 97 18.95 -42.71 32.86
N ILE A 98 19.09 -43.02 31.57
CA ILE A 98 18.95 -44.39 31.03
C ILE A 98 20.26 -45.17 31.17
N SER A 99 21.41 -44.49 31.07
CA SER A 99 22.74 -45.10 31.29
C SER A 99 22.90 -45.64 32.72
N ASN A 100 22.50 -44.88 33.73
CA ASN A 100 22.67 -45.27 35.13
C ASN A 100 21.75 -46.42 35.57
N ARG A 101 20.65 -46.67 34.84
CA ARG A 101 19.71 -47.77 35.14
C ARG A 101 20.13 -49.11 34.55
N SER A 102 21.08 -49.10 33.60
CA SER A 102 21.63 -50.32 33.01
C SER A 102 22.80 -50.86 33.86
N ALA A 103 23.59 -49.97 34.48
CA ALA A 103 24.69 -50.37 35.36
C ALA A 103 24.23 -51.01 36.68
N GLU A 104 23.02 -50.71 37.17
CA GLU A 104 22.49 -51.27 38.43
C GLU A 104 21.90 -52.69 38.27
N LYS A 105 21.80 -53.21 37.05
CA LYS A 105 21.28 -54.57 36.80
C LYS A 105 22.36 -55.65 36.65
N ASP A 106 23.62 -55.27 36.52
CA ASP A 106 24.72 -56.21 36.26
C ASP A 106 25.43 -56.67 37.56
N ASP A 107 25.19 -56.00 38.69
CA ASP A 107 25.78 -56.35 40.01
C ASP A 107 24.88 -57.28 40.87
N SER A 108 23.75 -57.76 40.32
CA SER A 108 22.78 -58.61 41.03
C SER A 108 22.61 -60.02 40.42
N SER A 109 23.61 -60.53 39.69
CA SER A 109 23.67 -61.92 39.20
C SER A 109 24.96 -62.62 39.59
#